data_AF-A0A8J7A2J8-F1
#
_entry.id   AF-A0A8J7A2J8-F1
#
_cell.length_a   1.000
_cell.length_b   1.000
_cell.length_c   1.000
_cell.angle_alpha   90.00
_cell.angle_beta   90.00
_cell.angle_gamma   90.00
#
_symmetry.space_group_name_H-M   'P 1'
#
loop_
_entity.id
_entity.type
_entity.pdbx_description
1 polymer ?
#
loop_
_entity_poly.entity_id
_entity_poly.type
_entity_poly.pdbx_seq_one_letter_code
_entity_poly.pdbx_strand_id
1 'polypeptide(L)'
;MKQSKKGLSNWLLIGGVVILAAAPLIFARNAEFAGADDRATKAVTEIQPGYKPWFQPLMQLPSCEVQTFLFASQAALGAGTLGYLIGLSKGRSEQTKNHNEHSD
;
A
#
# COMPACT_ATOMS: atom_id res chain seq x y z
N MET A 1 24.36 27.01 9.90
CA MET A 1 24.25 25.56 10.23
C MET A 1 22.80 25.22 10.60
N LYS A 2 21.95 24.74 9.67
CA LYS A 2 20.54 24.38 10.00
C LYS A 2 19.93 23.27 9.11
N GLN A 3 20.72 22.27 8.74
CA GLN A 3 20.27 21.14 7.90
C GLN A 3 19.79 19.90 8.70
N SER A 4 19.89 19.91 10.03
CA SER A 4 19.61 18.71 10.86
C SER A 4 18.12 18.37 11.05
N LYS A 5 17.19 19.32 10.88
CA LYS A 5 15.75 19.06 11.17
C LYS A 5 15.01 18.25 10.09
N LYS A 6 15.48 18.24 8.84
CA LYS A 6 14.78 17.54 7.74
C LYS A 6 14.90 16.01 7.86
N GLY A 7 16.08 15.51 8.23
CA GLY A 7 16.32 14.07 8.42
C GLY A 7 15.48 13.49 9.56
N LEU A 8 15.41 14.20 10.69
CA LEU A 8 14.61 13.80 11.85
C LEU A 8 13.10 13.79 11.53
N SER A 9 12.61 14.79 10.79
CA SER A 9 11.19 14.88 10.43
C SER A 9 10.77 13.81 9.42
N ASN A 10 11.63 13.46 8.45
CA ASN A 10 11.37 12.35 7.54
C ASN A 10 11.37 11.00 8.27
N TRP A 11 12.30 10.80 9.20
CA TRP A 11 12.32 9.58 10.03
C TRP A 11 11.08 9.46 10.91
N LEU A 12 10.58 10.57 11.45
CA LEU A 12 9.35 10.58 12.23
C LEU A 12 8.11 10.28 11.36
N LEU A 13 8.06 10.77 10.13
CA LEU A 13 7.02 10.43 9.16
C LEU A 13 7.06 8.95 8.75
N ILE A 14 8.25 8.40 8.46
CA ILE A 14 8.42 6.98 8.16
C ILE A 14 7.99 6.12 9.36
N GLY A 15 8.42 6.49 10.57
CA GLY A 15 7.99 5.85 11.80
C GLY A 15 6.47 5.89 11.96
N GLY A 16 5.82 7.02 11.67
CA GLY A 16 4.36 7.16 11.69
C GLY A 16 3.66 6.22 10.70
N VAL A 17 4.16 6.13 9.46
CA VAL A 17 3.61 5.21 8.44
C VAL A 17 3.76 3.75 8.86
N VAL A 18 4.93 3.37 9.39
CA VAL A 18 5.20 2.01 9.87
C VAL A 18 4.29 1.67 11.05
N ILE A 19 4.10 2.59 12.00
CA ILE A 19 3.17 2.41 13.11
C ILE A 19 1.74 2.25 12.60
N LEU A 20 1.29 3.07 11.66
CA LEU A 20 -0.06 3.00 11.12
C LEU A 20 -0.31 1.70 10.35
N ALA A 21 0.71 1.17 9.67
CA ALA A 21 0.66 -0.13 8.99
C ALA A 21 0.74 -1.32 9.96
N ALA A 22 1.55 -1.24 11.03
CA ALA A 22 1.79 -2.34 11.96
C ALA A 22 0.82 -2.37 13.16
N ALA A 23 0.20 -1.25 13.52
CA ALA A 23 -0.75 -1.17 14.62
C ALA A 23 -1.93 -2.14 14.43
N PRO A 24 -2.57 -2.26 13.24
CA PRO A 24 -3.62 -3.25 13.01
C PRO A 24 -3.11 -4.68 13.23
N LEU A 25 -1.89 -5.00 12.81
CA LEU A 25 -1.32 -6.33 13.01
C LEU A 25 -1.10 -6.68 14.49
N ILE A 26 -0.89 -5.68 15.36
CA ILE A 26 -0.65 -5.89 16.79
C ILE A 26 -1.95 -5.91 17.59
N PHE A 27 -2.88 -4.99 17.31
CA PHE A 27 -4.14 -4.86 18.04
C PHE A 27 -5.23 -5.80 17.52
N ALA A 28 -5.19 -6.16 16.24
CA ALA A 28 -6.16 -7.03 15.59
C ALA A 28 -5.54 -8.38 15.17
N ARG A 29 -4.65 -8.95 15.99
CA ARG A 29 -4.00 -10.27 15.76
C ARG A 29 -4.99 -11.43 15.57
N ASN A 30 -6.17 -11.33 16.18
CA ASN A 30 -7.26 -12.31 16.07
C ASN A 30 -8.34 -11.88 15.07
N ALA A 31 -8.16 -10.76 14.36
CA ALA A 31 -9.07 -10.42 13.29
C ALA A 31 -8.76 -11.31 12.09
N GLU A 32 -9.73 -12.08 11.63
CA GLU A 32 -9.68 -12.62 10.28
C GLU A 32 -9.56 -11.43 9.33
N PHE A 33 -8.37 -11.26 8.76
CA PHE A 33 -8.13 -10.41 7.59
C PHE A 33 -8.73 -11.08 6.35
N ALA A 34 -9.99 -11.51 6.49
CA ALA A 34 -10.84 -11.96 5.42
C ALA A 34 -11.12 -10.76 4.52
N GLY A 35 -10.88 -10.93 3.22
CA GLY A 35 -11.19 -9.92 2.21
C GLY A 35 -12.66 -9.52 2.26
N ALA A 36 -12.98 -8.35 1.70
CA ALA A 36 -14.36 -7.86 1.62
C ALA A 36 -15.32 -8.91 1.02
N ASP A 37 -14.81 -9.71 0.07
CA ASP A 37 -15.56 -10.74 -0.64
C ASP A 37 -15.96 -11.93 0.24
N ASP A 38 -15.11 -12.32 1.20
CA ASP A 38 -15.38 -13.43 2.13
C ASP A 38 -16.48 -13.04 3.14
N ARG A 39 -16.40 -11.80 3.65
CA ARG A 39 -17.42 -11.23 4.55
C ARG A 39 -18.76 -11.02 3.84
N ALA A 40 -18.74 -10.56 2.59
CA ALA A 40 -19.94 -10.41 1.78
C ALA A 40 -20.62 -11.76 1.51
N THR A 41 -19.84 -12.80 1.19
CA THR A 41 -20.37 -14.15 0.95
C THR A 41 -21.03 -14.74 2.20
N LYS A 42 -20.38 -14.63 3.37
CA LYS A 42 -20.93 -15.09 4.66
C LYS A 42 -22.25 -14.38 4.99
N ALA A 43 -22.29 -13.05 4.88
CA ALA A 43 -23.49 -12.26 5.17
C ALA A 43 -24.65 -12.58 4.22
N VAL A 44 -24.37 -12.73 2.92
CA VAL A 44 -25.41 -13.06 1.92
C VAL A 44 -25.98 -14.46 2.15
N THR A 45 -25.14 -15.43 2.53
CA THR A 45 -25.57 -16.80 2.83
C THR A 45 -26.44 -16.88 4.08
N GLU A 46 -26.20 -16.01 5.07
CA GLU A 46 -26.97 -15.93 6.32
C GLU A 46 -28.34 -15.25 6.13
N ILE A 47 -28.39 -14.17 5.33
CA ILE A 47 -29.62 -13.41 5.07
C ILE A 47 -30.56 -14.19 4.13
N GLN A 48 -30.01 -14.94 3.16
CA GLN A 48 -30.81 -15.67 2.19
C GLN A 48 -30.16 -17.03 1.84
N PRO A 49 -30.50 -18.11 2.57
CA PRO A 49 -29.88 -19.42 2.40
C PRO A 49 -30.16 -20.09 1.03
N GLY A 50 -31.06 -19.53 0.23
CA GLY A 50 -31.34 -19.96 -1.15
C GLY A 50 -30.66 -19.12 -2.25
N TYR A 51 -29.81 -18.16 -1.88
CA TYR A 51 -29.18 -17.25 -2.84
C TYR A 51 -28.20 -17.99 -3.74
N LYS A 52 -28.45 -17.94 -5.05
CA LYS A 52 -27.50 -18.40 -6.07
C LYS A 52 -26.67 -17.21 -6.55
N PRO A 53 -25.33 -17.29 -6.54
CA PRO A 53 -24.48 -16.25 -7.09
C PRO A 53 -24.86 -15.97 -8.56
N TRP A 54 -25.21 -14.73 -8.87
CA TRP A 54 -25.52 -14.28 -10.23
C TRP A 54 -24.25 -14.12 -11.10
N PHE A 55 -23.08 -14.18 -10.48
CA PHE A 55 -21.78 -14.21 -11.12
C PHE A 55 -20.92 -15.28 -10.47
N GLN A 56 -20.38 -16.17 -11.28
CA GLN A 56 -19.37 -17.14 -10.86
C GLN A 56 -18.09 -16.80 -11.64
N PRO A 57 -16.93 -16.72 -10.98
CA PRO A 57 -15.67 -16.48 -11.69
C PRO A 57 -15.49 -17.52 -12.80
N LEU A 58 -15.31 -17.05 -14.04
CA LEU A 58 -15.07 -17.92 -15.22
C LEU A 58 -13.80 -18.78 -15.06
N MET A 59 -12.88 -18.36 -14.17
CA MET A 59 -11.79 -19.16 -13.66
C MET A 59 -11.87 -19.16 -12.12
N GLN A 60 -12.02 -20.33 -11.51
CA GLN A 60 -11.69 -20.50 -10.09
C GLN A 60 -10.17 -20.44 -9.99
N LEU A 61 -9.60 -19.30 -9.58
CA LEU A 61 -8.20 -19.27 -9.20
C LEU A 61 -8.03 -20.24 -8.02
N PRO A 62 -7.21 -21.30 -8.14
CA PRO A 62 -7.19 -22.43 -7.21
C PRO A 62 -6.68 -22.10 -5.81
N SER A 63 -6.26 -20.86 -5.54
CA SER A 63 -5.86 -20.43 -4.20
C SER A 63 -6.02 -18.92 -4.01
N CYS A 64 -6.64 -18.54 -2.89
CA CYS A 64 -6.73 -17.17 -2.38
C CYS A 64 -5.35 -16.48 -2.25
N GLU A 65 -4.30 -17.29 -2.07
CA GLU A 65 -2.92 -16.80 -1.97
C GLU A 65 -2.42 -16.19 -3.29
N VAL A 66 -2.83 -16.76 -4.43
CA VAL A 66 -2.43 -16.25 -5.75
C VAL A 66 -3.10 -14.91 -6.03
N GLN A 67 -4.36 -14.73 -5.62
CA GLN A 67 -5.06 -13.45 -5.73
C GLN A 67 -4.38 -12.37 -4.88
N THR A 68 -4.04 -12.71 -3.64
CA THR A 68 -3.30 -11.81 -2.74
C THR A 68 -1.92 -11.47 -3.30
N PHE A 69 -1.22 -12.44 -3.88
CA PHE A 69 0.08 -12.23 -4.53
C PHE A 69 -0.01 -11.28 -5.71
N LEU A 70 -0.99 -11.46 -6.60
CA LEU A 70 -1.20 -10.57 -7.75
C LEU A 70 -1.53 -9.13 -7.30
N PHE A 71 -2.36 -8.98 -6.27
CA PHE A 71 -2.65 -7.67 -5.69
C PHE A 71 -1.42 -7.02 -5.05
N ALA A 72 -0.63 -7.78 -4.29
CA ALA A 72 0.62 -7.30 -3.71
C ALA A 72 1.64 -6.91 -4.78
N SER A 73 1.71 -7.66 -5.88
CA SER A 73 2.58 -7.36 -7.02
C SER A 73 2.17 -6.06 -7.70
N GLN A 74 0.86 -5.86 -7.95
CA GLN A 74 0.33 -4.60 -8.49
C GLN A 74 0.61 -3.41 -7.58
N ALA A 75 0.42 -3.57 -6.27
CA ALA A 75 0.73 -2.54 -5.29
C ALA A 75 2.23 -2.22 -5.26
N ALA A 76 3.10 -3.22 -5.31
CA ALA A 76 4.55 -3.04 -5.34
C ALA A 76 5.02 -2.30 -6.60
N LEU A 77 4.48 -2.66 -7.77
CA LEU A 77 4.77 -1.97 -9.02
C LEU A 77 4.30 -0.51 -8.99
N GLY A 78 3.07 -0.26 -8.53
CA GLY A 78 2.53 1.10 -8.40
C GLY A 78 3.33 1.98 -7.44
N ALA A 79 3.68 1.43 -6.27
CA ALA A 79 4.53 2.11 -5.29
C ALA A 79 5.95 2.38 -5.85
N GLY A 80 6.52 1.42 -6.57
CA GLY A 80 7.83 1.55 -7.22
C GLY A 80 7.84 2.66 -8.27
N THR A 81 6.85 2.71 -9.15
CA THR A 81 6.72 3.78 -10.16
C THR A 81 6.55 5.15 -9.51
N LEU A 82 5.67 5.29 -8.51
CA LEU A 82 5.48 6.54 -7.77
C LEU A 82 6.77 7.00 -7.07
N GLY A 83 7.46 6.07 -6.40
CA GLY A 83 8.73 6.34 -5.74
C GLY A 83 9.81 6.82 -6.72
N TYR A 84 9.91 6.19 -7.89
CA TYR A 84 10.85 6.59 -8.93
C TYR A 84 10.58 8.00 -9.47
N LEU A 85 9.32 8.34 -9.77
CA LEU A 85 8.94 9.67 -10.27
C LEU A 85 9.23 10.78 -9.26
N ILE A 86 8.91 10.55 -7.99
CA ILE A 86 9.22 11.49 -6.90
C ILE A 86 10.74 11.65 -6.75
N GLY A 87 11.48 10.54 -6.79
CA GLY A 87 12.95 10.53 -6.70
C GLY A 87 13.60 11.30 -7.86
N LEU A 88 13.16 11.07 -9.09
CA LEU A 88 13.66 11.75 -10.28
C LEU A 88 13.38 13.26 -10.23
N SER A 89 12.16 13.65 -9.83
CA SER A 89 11.78 15.06 -9.70
C SER A 89 12.63 15.79 -8.67
N LYS A 90 12.91 15.13 -7.54
CA LYS A 90 13.80 15.65 -6.51
C LYS A 90 15.23 15.79 -7.02
N GLY A 91 15.77 14.77 -7.69
CA GLY A 91 17.13 14.80 -8.26
C GLY A 91 17.34 15.96 -9.25
N ARG A 92 16.34 16.25 -10.10
CA ARG A 92 16.39 17.39 -11.04
C ARG A 92 16.38 18.74 -10.31
N SER A 93 15.57 18.88 -9.26
CA SER A 93 15.51 20.13 -8.48
C SER A 93 16.81 20.45 -7.74
N GLU A 94 17.54 19.44 -7.27
CA GLU A 94 18.84 19.62 -6.60
C GLU A 94 19.94 20.00 -7.61
N GLN A 95 19.91 19.45 -8.83
CA GLN A 95 20.83 19.85 -9.90
C GLN A 95 20.67 21.32 -10.31
N THR A 96 19.44 21.80 -10.46
CA THR A 96 19.17 23.21 -10.79
C THR A 96 19.69 24.16 -9.70
N LYS A 97 19.61 23.75 -8.43
CA LYS A 97 20.10 24.55 -7.31
C LYS A 97 21.63 24.65 -7.27
N ASN A 98 22.32 23.53 -7.51
CA ASN A 98 23.80 23.49 -7.53
C ASN A 98 24.40 24.28 -8.72
N HIS A 99 23.69 24.38 -9.85
CA HIS A 99 24.15 25.17 -11.00
C HIS A 99 24.14 26.69 -10.71
N ASN A 100 23.15 27.17 -9.97
CA ASN A 100 23.01 28.58 -9.63
C ASN A 100 23.97 29.03 -8.51
N GLU A 101 24.40 28.13 -7.62
CA GLU A 101 25.40 28.44 -6.57
C GLU A 101 26.84 28.51 -7.09
N HIS A 102 27.13 27.96 -8.28
CA HIS A 102 28.47 27.99 -8.88
C HIS A 102 28.64 29.12 -9.92
N SER A 103 27.60 29.91 -10.15
CA SER A 103 27.61 31.03 -11.11
C SER A 103 27.57 32.43 -10.44
N ASP A 104 27.63 32.50 -9.11
CA ASP A 104 27.88 33.69 -8.29
C ASP A 104 29.29 33.63 -7.66
#